data_AF-A0AA88XFU6-F1
#
_entry.id   AF-A0AA88XFU6-F1
#
_cell.length_a   1.000
_cell.length_b   1.000
_cell.length_c   1.000
_cell.angle_alpha   90.00
_cell.angle_beta   90.00
_cell.angle_gamma   90.00
#
_symmetry.space_group_name_H-M   'P 1'
#
loop_
_entity.id
_entity.type
_entity.pdbx_description
1 polymer ?
#
loop_
_entity_poly.entity_id
_entity_poly.type
_entity_poly.pdbx_seq_one_letter_code
_entity_poly.pdbx_strand_id
1 'polypeptide(L)'
;MEYLCQKYALGDHWYPRDLRGRARVDEYTHWHHTFTRFHAASLFRELLMSGEPNSQEVEKLERYNRKVTQHLDKYYLKDHDFLCGNEISIADILCICELTQLYAVGKESLYMDNPKVAKWVDRVKRACGPSFDESHKLINRVRDSYLKRQKTASKM
;
A
#
# COMPACT_ATOMS: atom_id res chain seq x y z
N MET A 1 3.28 -13.50 8.88
CA MET A 1 2.26 -12.82 9.70
C MET A 1 1.34 -13.82 10.40
N GLU A 2 0.92 -14.91 9.72
CA GLU A 2 0.11 -15.99 10.31
C GLU A 2 0.63 -16.51 11.66
N TYR A 3 1.93 -16.85 11.74
CA TYR A 3 2.54 -17.35 12.98
C TYR A 3 2.30 -16.41 14.17
N LEU A 4 2.38 -15.09 13.98
CA LEU A 4 2.17 -14.13 15.07
C LEU A 4 0.70 -14.12 15.51
N CYS A 5 -0.23 -14.23 14.56
CA CYS A 5 -1.65 -14.30 14.86
C CYS A 5 -1.98 -15.52 15.71
N GLN A 6 -1.41 -16.69 15.36
CA GLN A 6 -1.64 -17.93 16.08
C GLN A 6 -0.91 -17.98 17.43
N LYS A 7 0.39 -17.62 17.44
CA LYS A 7 1.23 -17.69 18.66
C LYS A 7 0.71 -16.79 19.78
N TYR A 8 0.25 -15.59 19.44
CA TYR A 8 -0.18 -14.60 20.41
C TYR A 8 -1.70 -14.52 20.55
N ALA A 9 -2.45 -15.47 19.93
CA ALA A 9 -3.91 -15.50 19.95
C ALA A 9 -4.54 -14.12 19.65
N LEU A 10 -4.06 -13.47 18.59
CA LEU A 10 -4.60 -12.19 18.15
C LEU A 10 -6.07 -12.36 17.72
N GLY A 11 -6.82 -11.26 17.67
CA GLY A 11 -8.22 -11.27 17.24
C GLY A 11 -8.42 -11.96 15.90
N ASP A 12 -9.49 -12.76 15.78
CA ASP A 12 -9.75 -13.62 14.62
C ASP A 12 -9.81 -12.84 13.28
N HIS A 13 -10.20 -11.56 13.29
CA HIS A 13 -10.23 -10.73 12.08
C HIS A 13 -8.85 -10.58 11.40
N TRP A 14 -7.75 -10.66 12.16
CA TRP A 14 -6.40 -10.53 11.59
C TRP A 14 -6.08 -11.65 10.61
N TYR A 15 -6.42 -12.88 10.98
CA TYR A 15 -6.23 -14.08 10.17
C TYR A 15 -7.30 -15.12 10.54
N PRO A 16 -8.47 -15.10 9.85
CA PRO A 16 -9.62 -15.89 10.26
C PRO A 16 -9.35 -17.39 10.34
N ARG A 17 -10.05 -18.05 11.27
CA ARG A 17 -10.04 -19.51 11.42
C ARG A 17 -11.03 -20.21 10.50
N ASP A 18 -12.11 -19.53 10.12
CA ASP A 18 -13.04 -20.05 9.13
C ASP A 18 -12.38 -20.11 7.75
N LEU A 19 -12.68 -21.17 6.99
CA LEU A 19 -11.99 -21.45 5.74
C LEU A 19 -12.23 -20.37 4.67
N ARG A 20 -13.39 -19.69 4.70
CA ARG A 20 -13.74 -18.70 3.67
C ARG A 20 -13.03 -17.38 3.92
N GLY A 21 -13.06 -16.88 5.15
CA GLY A 21 -12.32 -15.69 5.56
C GLY A 21 -10.82 -15.88 5.40
N ARG A 22 -10.30 -17.04 5.80
CA ARG A 22 -8.89 -17.40 5.60
C ARG A 22 -8.51 -17.40 4.12
N ALA A 23 -9.30 -18.04 3.26
CA ALA A 23 -9.04 -18.08 1.83
C ALA A 23 -8.96 -16.68 1.21
N ARG A 24 -9.78 -15.72 1.67
CA ARG A 24 -9.72 -14.32 1.20
C ARG A 24 -8.46 -13.60 1.62
N VAL A 25 -7.97 -13.83 2.85
CA VAL A 25 -6.69 -13.27 3.31
C VAL A 25 -5.54 -13.92 2.55
N ASP A 26 -5.53 -15.24 2.43
CA ASP A 26 -4.51 -15.99 1.69
C ASP A 26 -4.46 -15.55 0.23
N GLU A 27 -5.61 -15.40 -0.43
CA GLU A 27 -5.70 -14.89 -1.81
C GLU A 27 -4.97 -13.56 -1.98
N TYR A 28 -5.26 -12.56 -1.12
CA TYR A 28 -4.59 -11.27 -1.20
C TYR A 28 -3.09 -11.40 -0.92
N THR A 29 -2.70 -12.17 0.11
CA THR A 29 -1.28 -12.31 0.47
C THR A 29 -0.44 -12.92 -0.66
N HIS A 30 -0.97 -13.92 -1.36
CA HIS A 30 -0.30 -14.49 -2.53
C HIS A 30 -0.29 -13.51 -3.70
N TRP A 31 -1.41 -12.85 -3.98
CA TRP A 31 -1.53 -11.91 -5.09
C TRP A 31 -0.63 -10.68 -4.92
N HIS A 32 -0.52 -10.12 -3.71
CA HIS A 32 0.17 -8.84 -3.53
C HIS A 32 1.65 -8.91 -3.93
N HIS A 33 2.30 -10.09 -3.86
CA HIS A 33 3.74 -10.24 -4.08
C HIS A 33 4.14 -9.87 -5.51
N THR A 34 3.36 -10.30 -6.50
CA THR A 34 3.61 -10.06 -7.91
C THR A 34 2.89 -8.84 -8.46
N PHE A 35 1.97 -8.26 -7.68
CA PHE A 35 1.21 -7.08 -8.06
C PHE A 35 1.54 -5.87 -7.16
N THR A 36 0.77 -5.61 -6.10
CA THR A 36 0.91 -4.39 -5.29
C THR A 36 2.34 -4.14 -4.85
N ARG A 37 3.00 -5.13 -4.24
CA ARG A 37 4.38 -5.03 -3.78
C ARG A 37 5.34 -4.80 -4.94
N PHE A 38 5.26 -5.63 -5.97
CA PHE A 38 6.17 -5.56 -7.11
C PHE A 38 6.10 -4.19 -7.80
N HIS A 39 4.90 -3.72 -8.13
CA HIS A 39 4.71 -2.47 -8.87
C HIS A 39 4.99 -1.23 -8.01
N ALA A 40 4.58 -1.19 -6.74
CA ALA A 40 4.87 -0.06 -5.87
C ALA A 40 6.38 0.05 -5.61
N ALA A 41 7.03 -1.08 -5.27
CA ALA A 41 8.46 -1.10 -5.00
C ALA A 41 9.30 -0.82 -6.26
N SER A 42 8.85 -1.23 -7.44
CA SER A 42 9.56 -0.94 -8.68
C SER A 42 9.54 0.55 -9.02
N LEU A 43 8.39 1.22 -8.89
CA LEU A 43 8.30 2.67 -9.08
C LEU A 43 9.10 3.44 -8.02
N PHE A 44 9.00 3.00 -6.76
CA PHE A 44 9.77 3.58 -5.65
C PHE A 44 11.28 3.49 -5.90
N ARG A 45 11.79 2.31 -6.27
CA ARG A 45 13.21 2.13 -6.58
C ARG A 45 13.65 2.93 -7.80
N GLU A 46 12.87 2.92 -8.88
CA GLU A 46 13.18 3.66 -10.10
C GLU A 46 13.36 5.14 -9.79
N LEU A 47 12.38 5.77 -9.11
CA LEU A 47 12.43 7.19 -8.78
C LEU A 47 13.57 7.55 -7.80
N LEU A 48 13.96 6.65 -6.91
CA LEU A 48 15.08 6.87 -6.00
C LEU A 48 16.45 6.69 -6.68
N MET A 49 16.56 5.79 -7.66
CA MET A 49 17.81 5.46 -8.33
C MET A 49 18.11 6.37 -9.51
N SER A 50 17.16 6.58 -10.42
CA SER A 50 17.37 7.44 -11.59
C SER A 50 17.21 8.91 -11.26
N GLY A 51 16.33 9.25 -10.32
CA GLY A 51 15.98 10.64 -10.01
C GLY A 51 15.21 11.36 -11.12
N GLU A 52 14.89 10.66 -12.21
CA GLU A 52 14.25 11.14 -13.44
C GLU A 52 12.74 10.86 -13.40
N PRO A 53 11.89 11.81 -12.98
CA PRO A 53 10.46 11.56 -12.79
C PRO A 53 9.68 11.45 -14.10
N ASN A 54 10.29 11.78 -15.23
CA ASN A 54 9.63 11.88 -16.55
C ASN A 54 10.13 10.83 -17.54
N SER A 55 10.78 9.77 -17.07
CA SER A 55 11.25 8.69 -17.94
C SER A 55 10.09 7.82 -18.44
N GLN A 56 10.28 7.16 -19.59
CA GLN A 56 9.30 6.21 -20.13
C GLN A 56 9.04 5.03 -19.17
N GLU A 57 10.06 4.61 -18.41
CA GLU A 57 9.91 3.53 -17.43
C GLU A 57 9.06 3.99 -16.24
N VAL A 58 9.26 5.21 -15.74
CA VAL A 58 8.39 5.78 -14.70
C VAL A 58 6.95 5.84 -15.16
N GLU A 59 6.69 6.36 -16.37
CA GLU A 59 5.33 6.44 -16.91
C GLU A 59 4.67 5.05 -17.01
N LYS A 60 5.43 4.05 -17.49
CA LYS A 60 4.99 2.65 -17.55
C LYS A 60 4.66 2.10 -16.16
N LEU A 61 5.52 2.33 -15.17
CA LEU A 61 5.33 1.88 -13.79
C LEU A 61 4.14 2.58 -13.12
N GLU A 62 3.90 3.87 -13.39
CA GLU A 62 2.70 4.58 -12.94
C GLU A 62 1.42 3.95 -13.51
N ARG A 63 1.40 3.62 -14.81
CA ARG A 63 0.25 2.94 -15.43
C ARG A 63 -0.04 1.59 -14.76
N TYR A 64 0.98 0.80 -14.41
CA TYR A 64 0.77 -0.44 -13.68
C TYR A 64 0.24 -0.21 -12.26
N ASN A 65 0.75 0.79 -11.54
CA ASN A 65 0.24 1.13 -10.22
C ASN A 65 -1.23 1.59 -10.27
N ARG A 66 -1.65 2.35 -11.30
CA ARG A 66 -3.07 2.69 -11.50
C ARG A 66 -3.94 1.45 -11.72
N LYS A 67 -3.46 0.46 -12.48
CA LYS A 67 -4.17 -0.83 -12.65
C LYS A 67 -4.29 -1.61 -11.34
N VAL A 68 -3.24 -1.61 -10.52
CA VAL A 68 -3.28 -2.19 -9.16
C VAL A 68 -4.34 -1.49 -8.32
N THR A 69 -4.34 -0.15 -8.26
CA THR A 69 -5.34 0.64 -7.51
C THR A 69 -6.77 0.32 -7.98
N GLN A 70 -7.00 0.23 -9.29
CA GLN A 70 -8.30 -0.17 -9.85
C GLN A 70 -8.69 -1.58 -9.43
N HIS A 71 -7.76 -2.52 -9.40
CA HIS A 71 -8.02 -3.88 -8.95
C HIS A 71 -8.34 -3.95 -7.46
N LEU A 72 -7.64 -3.17 -6.62
CA LEU A 72 -7.96 -3.03 -5.19
C LEU A 72 -9.39 -2.51 -5.00
N ASP A 73 -9.81 -1.46 -5.72
CA ASP A 73 -11.19 -0.93 -5.67
C ASP A 73 -12.23 -1.97 -6.13
N LYS A 74 -12.05 -2.55 -7.32
CA LYS A 74 -13.10 -3.34 -7.98
C LYS A 74 -13.21 -4.76 -7.47
N TYR A 75 -12.11 -5.36 -7.02
CA TYR A 75 -12.07 -6.78 -6.65
C TYR A 75 -11.97 -7.01 -5.15
N TYR A 76 -10.98 -6.40 -4.49
CA TYR A 76 -10.73 -6.65 -3.07
C TYR A 76 -11.68 -5.83 -2.19
N LEU A 77 -11.72 -4.51 -2.39
CA LEU A 77 -12.61 -3.64 -1.64
C LEU A 77 -14.05 -3.85 -2.07
N LYS A 78 -14.36 -3.85 -3.38
CA LYS A 78 -15.70 -4.07 -3.93
C LYS A 78 -16.81 -3.40 -3.09
N ASP A 79 -17.52 -4.15 -2.25
CA ASP A 79 -18.63 -3.69 -1.40
C ASP A 79 -18.30 -3.77 0.12
N HIS A 80 -17.01 -3.89 0.44
CA HIS A 80 -16.45 -4.10 1.76
C HIS A 80 -15.65 -2.89 2.26
N ASP A 81 -15.48 -2.84 3.57
CA ASP A 81 -14.71 -1.77 4.22
C ASP A 81 -13.19 -2.00 4.17
N PHE A 82 -12.76 -3.26 4.16
CA PHE A 82 -11.38 -3.72 4.13
C PHE A 82 -11.19 -4.76 3.02
N LEU A 83 -9.95 -5.11 2.68
CA LEU A 83 -9.62 -5.92 1.50
C LEU A 83 -10.22 -7.34 1.53
N CYS A 84 -10.42 -7.88 2.73
CA CYS A 84 -10.86 -9.25 2.95
C CYS A 84 -12.21 -9.34 3.69
N GLY A 85 -12.93 -8.22 3.85
CA GLY A 85 -14.22 -8.16 4.54
C GLY A 85 -14.47 -6.82 5.21
N ASN A 86 -15.31 -6.82 6.25
CA ASN A 86 -15.71 -5.59 6.94
C ASN A 86 -14.87 -5.28 8.19
N GLU A 87 -13.90 -6.12 8.51
CA GLU A 87 -12.93 -5.90 9.57
C GLU A 87 -11.51 -5.87 8.99
N ILE A 88 -10.61 -5.13 9.66
CA ILE A 88 -9.21 -5.06 9.27
C ILE A 88 -8.55 -6.43 9.39
N SER A 89 -7.63 -6.75 8.47
CA SER A 89 -6.87 -7.99 8.48
C SER A 89 -5.39 -7.74 8.19
N ILE A 90 -4.55 -8.79 8.25
CA ILE A 90 -3.15 -8.68 7.84
C ILE A 90 -2.99 -8.27 6.37
N ALA A 91 -3.98 -8.55 5.52
CA ALA A 91 -3.97 -8.14 4.11
C ALA A 91 -3.93 -6.61 3.99
N ASP A 92 -4.71 -5.90 4.82
CA ASP A 92 -4.78 -4.45 4.82
C ASP A 92 -3.46 -3.81 5.25
N ILE A 93 -2.83 -4.38 6.29
CA ILE A 93 -1.51 -3.95 6.78
C ILE A 93 -0.44 -4.12 5.71
N LEU A 94 -0.43 -5.27 5.02
CA LEU A 94 0.51 -5.51 3.94
C LEU A 94 0.28 -4.52 2.79
N CYS A 95 -0.97 -4.38 2.34
CA CYS A 95 -1.31 -3.48 1.24
C CYS A 95 -0.91 -2.03 1.51
N ILE A 96 -1.25 -1.51 2.69
CA ILE A 96 -0.97 -0.11 3.00
C ILE A 96 0.53 0.14 3.02
N CYS A 97 1.32 -0.77 3.61
CA CYS A 97 2.78 -0.66 3.65
C CYS A 97 3.41 -0.60 2.25
N GLU A 98 2.86 -1.33 1.28
CA GLU A 98 3.33 -1.25 -0.11
C GLU A 98 2.95 0.10 -0.75
N LEU A 99 1.71 0.58 -0.56
CA LEU A 99 1.28 1.88 -1.10
C LEU A 99 1.99 3.07 -0.47
N THR A 100 2.39 3.01 0.81
CA THR A 100 3.13 4.12 1.45
C THR A 100 4.52 4.33 0.83
N GLN A 101 5.06 3.36 0.07
CA GLN A 101 6.27 3.58 -0.72
C GLN A 101 6.03 4.63 -1.82
N LEU A 102 4.85 4.67 -2.43
CA LEU A 102 4.50 5.70 -3.42
C LEU A 102 4.38 7.08 -2.78
N TYR A 103 3.82 7.16 -1.57
CA TYR A 103 3.84 8.38 -0.77
C TYR A 103 5.27 8.85 -0.48
N ALA A 104 6.21 7.93 -0.21
CA ALA A 104 7.60 8.29 0.05
C ALA A 104 8.27 9.03 -1.14
N VAL A 105 7.77 8.86 -2.36
CA VAL A 105 8.30 9.48 -3.59
C VAL A 105 7.31 10.44 -4.25
N GLY A 106 6.34 10.97 -3.49
CA GLY A 106 5.42 12.00 -4.00
C GLY A 106 4.44 11.51 -5.07
N LYS A 107 4.16 10.20 -5.13
CA LYS A 107 3.25 9.56 -6.09
C LYS A 107 1.98 9.01 -5.43
N GLU A 108 1.57 9.58 -4.30
CA GLU A 108 0.37 9.13 -3.57
C GLU A 108 -0.94 9.29 -4.35
N SER A 109 -1.00 10.21 -5.32
CA SER A 109 -2.17 10.38 -6.19
C SER A 109 -2.52 9.11 -6.97
N LEU A 110 -1.54 8.22 -7.23
CA LEU A 110 -1.78 6.94 -7.90
C LEU A 110 -2.77 6.02 -7.17
N TYR A 111 -2.94 6.20 -5.85
CA TYR A 111 -3.93 5.47 -5.06
C TYR A 111 -4.96 6.37 -4.36
N MET A 112 -4.57 7.59 -3.96
CA MET A 112 -5.48 8.53 -3.28
C MET A 112 -6.52 9.17 -4.21
N ASP A 113 -6.28 9.23 -5.54
CA ASP A 113 -7.26 9.74 -6.49
C ASP A 113 -8.45 8.78 -6.69
N ASN A 114 -8.31 7.50 -6.27
CA ASN A 114 -9.44 6.58 -6.23
C ASN A 114 -10.22 6.76 -4.90
N PRO A 115 -11.49 7.22 -4.92
CA PRO A 115 -12.20 7.58 -3.69
C PRO A 115 -12.44 6.40 -2.75
N LYS A 116 -12.59 5.17 -3.26
CA LYS A 116 -12.81 3.99 -2.42
C LYS A 116 -11.51 3.58 -1.74
N VAL A 117 -10.40 3.58 -2.46
CA VAL A 117 -9.08 3.30 -1.91
C VAL A 117 -8.69 4.38 -0.89
N ALA A 118 -8.94 5.66 -1.17
CA ALA A 118 -8.69 6.73 -0.20
C ALA A 118 -9.46 6.52 1.12
N LYS A 119 -10.76 6.21 1.05
CA LYS A 119 -11.56 5.90 2.25
C LYS A 119 -11.04 4.66 3.00
N TRP A 120 -10.59 3.64 2.27
CA TRP A 120 -9.96 2.47 2.87
C TRP A 120 -8.65 2.83 3.58
N VAL A 121 -7.79 3.66 3.00
CA VAL A 121 -6.56 4.16 3.65
C VAL A 121 -6.91 4.83 4.99
N ASP A 122 -7.93 5.68 5.03
CA ASP A 122 -8.37 6.34 6.26
C ASP A 122 -8.90 5.37 7.31
N ARG A 123 -9.58 4.30 6.89
CA ARG A 123 -10.02 3.21 7.79
C ARG A 123 -8.83 2.45 8.36
N VAL A 124 -7.86 2.08 7.54
CA VAL A 124 -6.66 1.36 7.98
C VAL A 124 -5.82 2.20 8.95
N LYS A 125 -5.59 3.48 8.63
CA LYS A 125 -4.88 4.41 9.54
C LYS A 125 -5.58 4.52 10.88
N ARG A 126 -6.92 4.70 10.90
CA ARG A 126 -7.69 4.77 12.14
C ARG A 126 -7.62 3.47 12.95
N ALA A 127 -7.70 2.32 12.30
CA ALA A 127 -7.62 1.02 12.96
C ALA A 127 -6.22 0.75 13.56
N CYS A 128 -5.16 1.22 12.91
CA CYS A 128 -3.79 1.11 13.43
C CYS A 128 -3.46 2.14 14.52
N GLY A 129 -4.24 3.23 14.62
CA GLY A 129 -4.02 4.28 15.62
C GLY A 129 -2.63 4.92 15.54
N PRO A 130 -2.06 5.36 16.68
CA PRO A 130 -0.76 6.05 16.72
C PRO A 130 0.42 5.23 16.17
N SER A 131 0.31 3.89 16.21
CA SER A 131 1.35 2.99 15.69
C SER A 131 1.55 3.10 14.18
N PHE A 132 0.54 3.58 13.44
CA PHE A 132 0.68 3.87 12.02
C PHE A 132 1.76 4.93 11.79
N ASP A 133 1.60 6.10 12.42
CA ASP A 133 2.53 7.22 12.24
C ASP A 133 3.91 6.91 12.83
N GLU A 134 3.95 6.20 13.97
CA GLU A 134 5.20 5.79 14.58
C GLU A 134 6.03 4.90 13.65
N SER A 135 5.39 3.90 13.03
CA SER A 135 6.07 2.97 12.10
C SER A 135 6.51 3.68 10.81
N HIS A 136 5.83 4.76 10.40
CA HIS A 136 6.11 5.48 9.16
C HIS A 136 7.03 6.69 9.33
N LYS A 137 7.62 6.93 10.51
CA LYS A 137 8.60 8.02 10.74
C LYS A 137 9.74 8.04 9.72
N LEU A 138 10.28 6.87 9.36
CA LEU A 138 11.35 6.78 8.35
C LEU A 138 10.84 7.14 6.95
N ILE A 139 9.64 6.70 6.58
CA ILE A 139 9.01 7.03 5.30
C ILE A 139 8.80 8.54 5.14
N ASN A 140 8.37 9.22 6.20
CA ASN A 140 8.25 10.69 6.19
C ASN A 140 9.61 11.37 5.91
N ARG A 141 10.69 10.90 6.56
CA ARG A 141 12.05 11.43 6.32
C ARG A 141 12.54 11.19 4.88
N VAL A 142 12.22 10.03 4.30
CA VAL A 142 12.52 9.71 2.90
C VAL A 142 11.78 10.68 1.97
N ARG A 143 10.49 10.93 2.22
CA ARG A 143 9.67 11.87 1.46
C ARG A 143 10.24 13.29 1.48
N ASP A 144 10.55 13.81 2.65
CA ASP A 144 11.09 15.18 2.78
C ASP A 144 12.39 15.34 1.99
N SER A 145 13.26 14.32 2.08
CA SER A 145 14.53 14.28 1.34
C SER A 145 14.31 14.20 -0.17
N TYR A 146 13.38 13.35 -0.63
CA TYR A 146 13.05 13.19 -2.03
C TYR A 146 12.47 14.48 -2.64
N LEU A 147 11.46 15.07 -2.00
CA LEU A 147 10.82 16.30 -2.48
C LEU A 147 11.79 17.49 -2.49
N LYS A 148 12.71 17.56 -1.52
CA LYS A 148 13.78 18.57 -1.52
C LYS A 148 14.70 18.43 -2.72
N ARG A 149 15.12 17.20 -3.06
CA ARG A 149 15.96 16.93 -4.24
C ARG A 149 15.28 17.32 -5.55
N GLN A 150 14.00 16.95 -5.71
CA GLN A 150 13.21 17.29 -6.90
C GLN A 150 13.10 18.81 -7.09
N LYS A 151 12.84 19.58 -6.02
CA LYS A 151 12.79 21.06 -6.07
C LYS A 151 14.11 21.69 -6.48
N THR A 152 15.25 21.13 -6.07
CA THR A 152 16.56 21.63 -6.47
C THR A 152 16.82 21.36 -7.95
N ALA A 153 16.48 20.15 -8.43
CA ALA A 153 16.64 19.77 -9.83
C ALA A 153 15.80 20.64 -10.78
N SER A 154 14.56 21.00 -10.40
CA SER A 154 13.69 21.85 -11.25
C SER A 154 14.10 23.32 -11.33
N LYS A 155 15.09 23.77 -10.53
CA LYS A 155 15.59 25.16 -10.54
C LYS A 155 16.87 25.36 -11.36
N MET A 156 17.48 24.26 -11.81
CA MET A 156 18.66 24.24 -12.70
C MET A 156 18.19 24.11 -14.14
#